data_AF-A0A2V5X0Q8-F1
#
_entry.id   AF-A0A2V5X0Q8-F1
#
_cell.length_a   1.000
_cell.length_b   1.000
_cell.length_c   1.000
_cell.angle_alpha   90.00
_cell.angle_beta   90.00
_cell.angle_gamma   90.00
#
_symmetry.space_group_name_H-M   'P 1'
#
loop_
_entity.id
_entity.type
_entity.pdbx_description
1 polymer ?
#
loop_
_entity_poly.entity_id
_entity_poly.type
_entity_poly.pdbx_seq_one_letter_code
_entity_poly.pdbx_strand_id
1 'polypeptide(L)'
;IIRDIIDAEVQDVVTTSAQSIVDVGVQSADEVRKQQSPLIRYSDDLLEANRELRRFLYQNVYYHPRVAEVNQRACEMLRKVFEAYVVDPDRLGEAAAKRIEAEGLHRTVCDYIAGMTDRYLIEEYARIAAL
;
A
#
# COMPACT_ATOMS: atom_id res chain seq x y z
N ILE A 1 7.22 -23.23 -11.31
CA ILE A 1 7.81 -22.51 -10.15
C ILE A 1 6.87 -21.44 -9.60
N ILE A 2 6.66 -20.29 -10.27
CA ILE A 2 5.78 -19.23 -9.69
C ILE A 2 4.35 -19.72 -9.48
N ARG A 3 3.78 -20.43 -10.46
CA ARG A 3 2.47 -21.08 -10.33
C ARG A 3 2.43 -22.00 -9.11
N ASP A 4 3.41 -22.90 -9.00
CA ASP A 4 3.47 -23.88 -7.91
C ASP A 4 3.60 -23.23 -6.53
N ILE A 5 4.32 -22.11 -6.41
CA ILE A 5 4.40 -21.31 -5.17
C ILE A 5 3.03 -20.74 -4.83
N ILE A 6 2.36 -20.10 -5.80
CA ILE A 6 1.02 -19.54 -5.59
C ILE A 6 0.02 -20.63 -5.21
N ASP A 7 0.05 -21.77 -5.90
CA ASP A 7 -0.84 -22.90 -5.63
C ASP A 7 -0.61 -23.45 -4.21
N ALA A 8 0.65 -23.56 -3.77
CA ALA A 8 0.99 -23.97 -2.41
C ALA A 8 0.51 -22.96 -1.36
N GLU A 9 0.70 -21.66 -1.59
CA GLU A 9 0.24 -20.62 -0.69
C GLU A 9 -1.28 -20.58 -0.55
N VAL A 10 -2.00 -20.69 -1.68
CA VAL A 10 -3.48 -20.72 -1.69
C VAL A 10 -3.99 -21.97 -0.98
N GLN A 11 -3.39 -23.13 -1.22
CA GLN A 11 -3.80 -24.36 -0.56
C GLN A 11 -3.58 -24.28 0.96
N ASP A 12 -2.42 -23.79 1.39
CA ASP A 12 -2.07 -23.69 2.81
C ASP A 12 -2.97 -22.71 3.57
N VAL A 13 -3.19 -21.50 3.03
CA VAL A 13 -4.04 -20.51 3.70
C VAL A 13 -5.46 -21.02 3.84
N VAL A 14 -6.01 -21.70 2.83
CA VAL A 14 -7.37 -22.26 2.89
C VAL A 14 -7.45 -23.36 3.95
N THR A 15 -6.53 -24.33 3.93
CA THR A 15 -6.56 -25.46 4.87
C THR A 15 -6.31 -25.00 6.31
N THR A 16 -5.27 -24.19 6.54
CA THR A 16 -4.92 -23.70 7.88
C THR A 16 -5.99 -22.80 8.47
N SER A 17 -6.57 -21.90 7.65
CA SER A 17 -7.63 -21.02 8.12
C SER A 17 -8.93 -21.76 8.41
N ALA A 18 -9.30 -22.73 7.57
CA ALA A 18 -10.47 -23.58 7.82
C ALA A 18 -10.33 -24.34 9.14
N GLN A 19 -9.16 -24.93 9.40
CA GLN A 19 -8.89 -25.61 10.67
C GLN A 19 -8.94 -24.63 11.85
N SER A 20 -8.32 -23.45 11.73
CA SER A 20 -8.34 -22.42 12.78
C SER A 20 -9.76 -21.97 13.13
N ILE A 21 -10.65 -21.84 12.14
CA ILE A 21 -12.06 -21.48 12.36
C ILE A 21 -12.79 -22.61 13.11
N VAL A 22 -12.56 -23.87 12.74
CA VAL A 22 -13.15 -25.04 13.41
C VAL A 22 -12.66 -25.13 14.86
N ASP A 23 -11.36 -24.98 15.10
CA ASP A 23 -10.75 -25.11 16.43
C ASP A 23 -11.26 -24.06 17.41
N VAL A 24 -11.46 -22.83 16.94
CA VAL A 24 -12.00 -21.74 17.75
C VAL A 24 -13.53 -21.85 17.90
N GLY A 25 -14.21 -22.43 16.91
CA GLY A 25 -15.65 -22.72 16.97
C GLY A 25 -16.57 -21.50 16.84
N VAL A 26 -16.08 -20.40 16.26
CA VAL A 26 -16.88 -19.18 16.03
C VAL A 26 -18.10 -19.46 15.14
N GLN A 27 -19.24 -18.88 15.49
CA GLN A 27 -20.52 -19.03 14.78
C GLN A 27 -21.02 -17.72 14.15
N SER A 28 -20.32 -16.61 14.40
CA SER A 28 -20.69 -15.29 13.85
C SER A 28 -19.48 -14.41 13.57
N ALA A 29 -19.66 -13.43 12.67
CA ALA A 29 -18.63 -12.44 12.39
C ALA A 29 -18.24 -11.60 13.63
N ASP A 30 -19.17 -11.39 14.56
CA ASP A 30 -18.88 -10.67 15.81
C ASP A 30 -18.00 -11.49 16.76
N GLU A 31 -18.12 -12.81 16.75
CA GLU A 31 -17.22 -13.69 17.50
C GLU A 31 -15.83 -13.74 16.87
N VAL A 32 -15.72 -13.70 15.53
CA VAL A 32 -14.43 -13.57 14.83
C VAL A 32 -13.73 -12.28 15.25
N ARG A 33 -14.45 -11.14 15.30
CA ARG A 33 -13.88 -9.84 15.70
C ARG A 33 -13.35 -9.81 17.13
N LYS A 34 -13.84 -10.69 18.00
CA LYS A 34 -13.42 -10.79 19.41
C LYS A 34 -12.20 -11.69 19.62
N GLN A 35 -11.74 -12.40 18.57
CA GLN A 35 -10.55 -13.25 18.67
C GLN A 35 -9.29 -12.40 18.84
N GLN A 36 -8.36 -12.91 19.66
CA GLN A 36 -7.05 -12.25 19.86
C GLN A 36 -6.13 -12.37 18.65
N SER A 37 -6.35 -13.39 17.82
CA SER A 37 -5.52 -13.72 16.66
C SER A 37 -6.36 -13.78 15.39
N PRO A 38 -5.82 -13.37 14.23
CA PRO A 38 -6.48 -13.56 12.94
C PRO A 38 -6.71 -15.04 12.64
N LEU A 39 -7.92 -15.37 12.17
CA LEU A 39 -8.27 -16.73 11.76
C LEU A 39 -7.84 -17.05 10.33
N ILE A 40 -7.65 -16.01 9.49
CA ILE A 40 -7.11 -16.18 8.14
C ILE A 40 -5.60 -16.04 8.19
N ARG A 41 -4.90 -17.16 8.03
CA ARG A 41 -3.46 -17.24 8.18
C ARG A 41 -2.86 -18.43 7.44
N TYR A 42 -1.57 -18.29 7.11
CA TYR A 42 -0.75 -19.43 6.73
C TYR A 42 -0.42 -20.31 7.95
N SER A 43 -0.01 -21.55 7.68
CA SER A 43 0.67 -22.39 8.67
C SER A 43 1.94 -21.72 9.17
N ASP A 44 2.42 -22.14 10.34
CA ASP A 44 3.65 -21.59 10.92
C ASP A 44 4.87 -21.81 10.01
N ASP A 45 4.93 -22.99 9.37
CA ASP A 45 6.01 -23.35 8.45
C ASP A 45 6.00 -22.47 7.20
N LEU A 46 4.84 -22.30 6.55
CA LEU A 46 4.75 -21.47 5.36
C LEU A 46 4.93 -19.98 5.68
N LEU A 47 4.45 -19.53 6.85
CA LEU A 47 4.68 -18.16 7.31
C LEU A 47 6.19 -17.87 7.44
N GLU A 48 6.96 -18.80 7.99
CA GLU A 48 8.41 -18.62 8.12
C GLU A 48 9.11 -18.66 6.76
N ALA A 49 8.75 -19.61 5.88
CA ALA A 49 9.27 -19.64 4.51
C ALA A 49 8.98 -18.33 3.75
N ASN A 50 7.78 -17.76 3.92
CA ASN A 50 7.41 -16.47 3.33
C ASN A 50 8.23 -15.31 3.89
N ARG A 51 8.58 -15.33 5.18
CA ARG A 51 9.47 -14.33 5.78
C ARG A 51 10.88 -14.40 5.19
N GLU A 52 11.40 -15.60 4.97
CA GLU A 52 12.69 -15.81 4.32
C GLU A 52 12.68 -15.32 2.85
N LEU A 53 11.65 -15.69 2.10
CA LEU A 53 11.46 -15.21 0.73
C LEU A 53 11.38 -13.69 0.68
N ARG A 54 10.61 -13.08 1.59
CA ARG A 54 10.50 -11.62 1.68
C ARG A 54 11.85 -10.98 1.98
N ARG A 55 12.63 -11.53 2.92
CA ARG A 55 13.98 -11.05 3.23
C ARG A 55 14.89 -11.10 2.00
N PHE A 56 14.85 -12.21 1.26
CA PHE A 56 15.57 -12.37 0.01
C PHE A 56 15.15 -11.32 -1.04
N LEU A 57 13.85 -11.10 -1.25
CA LEU A 57 13.33 -10.13 -2.21
C LEU A 57 13.69 -8.68 -1.82
N TYR A 58 13.67 -8.33 -0.53
CA TYR A 58 14.12 -7.01 -0.09
C TYR A 58 15.59 -6.75 -0.42
N GLN A 59 16.45 -7.72 -0.15
CA GLN A 59 17.89 -7.60 -0.42
C GLN A 59 18.20 -7.54 -1.92
N ASN A 60 17.51 -8.35 -2.73
CA ASN A 60 17.91 -8.57 -4.12
C ASN A 60 17.06 -7.80 -5.14
N VAL A 61 15.87 -7.32 -4.75
CA VAL A 61 14.95 -6.61 -5.65
C VAL A 61 14.69 -5.19 -5.14
N TYR A 62 14.06 -5.05 -3.96
CA TYR A 62 13.56 -3.74 -3.51
C TYR A 62 14.67 -2.75 -3.14
N TYR A 63 15.77 -3.21 -2.53
CA TYR A 63 16.94 -2.38 -2.19
C TYR A 63 18.03 -2.38 -3.26
N HIS A 64 17.75 -2.94 -4.43
CA HIS A 64 18.70 -2.86 -5.53
C HIS A 64 18.90 -1.39 -5.92
N PRO A 65 20.15 -0.90 -6.14
CA PRO A 65 20.43 0.52 -6.38
C PRO A 65 19.57 1.17 -7.49
N ARG A 66 19.30 0.42 -8.57
CA ARG A 66 18.42 0.88 -9.67
C ARG A 66 16.98 1.18 -9.22
N VAL A 67 16.44 0.41 -8.28
CA VAL A 67 15.09 0.61 -7.75
C VAL A 67 15.10 1.74 -6.72
N ALA A 68 16.13 1.79 -5.88
CA ALA A 68 16.29 2.85 -4.87
C ALA A 68 16.37 4.25 -5.51
N GLU A 69 17.13 4.40 -6.60
CA GLU A 69 17.27 5.68 -7.31
C GLU A 69 15.93 6.16 -7.89
N VAL A 70 15.16 5.27 -8.52
CA VAL A 70 13.83 5.59 -9.06
C VAL A 70 12.86 5.99 -7.94
N ASN A 71 12.87 5.26 -6.83
CA ASN A 71 12.05 5.58 -5.66
C ASN A 71 12.40 6.96 -5.08
N GLN A 72 13.69 7.29 -4.98
CA GLN A 72 14.12 8.60 -4.48
C GLN A 72 13.59 9.73 -5.37
N ARG A 73 13.71 9.59 -6.70
CA ARG A 73 13.16 10.57 -7.65
C ARG A 73 11.64 10.70 -7.51
N ALA A 74 10.92 9.60 -7.36
CA ALA A 74 9.47 9.62 -7.12
C ALA A 74 9.09 10.35 -5.83
N CYS A 75 9.82 10.10 -4.72
CA CYS A 75 9.61 10.81 -3.46
C CYS A 75 9.88 12.32 -3.58
N GLU A 76 10.90 12.73 -4.34
CA GLU A 76 11.19 14.14 -4.60
C GLU A 76 10.09 14.81 -5.43
N MET A 77 9.57 14.14 -6.46
CA MET A 77 8.44 14.63 -7.25
C MET A 77 7.19 14.79 -6.39
N LEU A 78 6.81 13.78 -5.60
CA LEU A 78 5.69 13.85 -4.66
C LEU A 78 5.83 15.01 -3.67
N ARG A 79 7.04 15.19 -3.10
CA ARG A 79 7.31 16.31 -2.18
C ARG A 79 7.07 17.65 -2.85
N LYS A 80 7.59 17.85 -4.07
CA LYS A 80 7.47 19.12 -4.79
C LYS A 80 6.04 19.44 -5.20
N VAL A 81 5.29 18.43 -5.66
CA VAL A 81 3.88 18.57 -5.97
C VAL A 81 3.06 18.89 -4.72
N PHE A 82 3.34 18.21 -3.61
CA PHE A 82 2.70 18.49 -2.32
C PHE A 82 2.96 19.92 -1.84
N GLU A 83 4.22 20.34 -1.81
CA GLU A 83 4.63 21.71 -1.43
C GLU A 83 3.90 22.75 -2.29
N ALA A 84 3.86 22.56 -3.61
CA ALA A 84 3.22 23.48 -4.53
C ALA A 84 1.71 23.64 -4.28
N TYR A 85 0.98 22.55 -4.05
CA TYR A 85 -0.45 22.62 -3.76
C TYR A 85 -0.78 23.14 -2.37
N VAL A 86 0.11 22.96 -1.39
CA VAL A 86 -0.06 23.57 -0.07
C VAL A 86 0.14 25.08 -0.15
N VAL A 87 1.11 25.55 -0.95
CA VAL A 87 1.37 26.99 -1.16
C VAL A 87 0.25 27.64 -1.99
N ASP A 88 -0.26 26.93 -3.01
CA ASP A 88 -1.27 27.44 -3.94
C ASP A 88 -2.40 26.39 -4.12
N PRO A 89 -3.37 26.34 -3.18
CA PRO A 89 -4.43 25.33 -3.19
C PRO A 89 -5.40 25.45 -4.37
N ASP A 90 -5.44 26.59 -5.05
CA ASP A 90 -6.30 26.82 -6.22
C ASP A 90 -5.92 25.89 -7.39
N ARG A 91 -4.67 25.37 -7.39
CA ARG A 91 -4.18 24.39 -8.36
C ARG A 91 -4.79 22.99 -8.23
N LEU A 92 -5.39 22.65 -7.08
CA LEU A 92 -6.04 21.35 -6.86
C LEU A 92 -7.30 21.17 -7.75
N GLY A 93 -7.82 22.26 -8.30
CA GLY A 93 -9.10 22.31 -9.00
C GLY A 93 -10.30 22.35 -8.04
N GLU A 94 -11.43 22.85 -8.52
CA GLU A 94 -12.59 23.20 -7.68
C GLU A 94 -13.13 22.03 -6.85
N ALA A 95 -13.15 20.81 -7.40
CA ALA A 95 -13.70 19.65 -6.72
C ALA A 95 -12.88 19.24 -5.50
N ALA A 96 -11.55 19.29 -5.60
CA ALA A 96 -10.67 19.00 -4.48
C ALA A 96 -10.62 20.18 -3.49
N ALA A 97 -10.53 21.43 -3.98
CA ALA A 97 -10.50 22.62 -3.13
C ALA A 97 -11.72 22.73 -2.20
N LYS A 98 -12.92 22.32 -2.63
CA LYS A 98 -14.13 22.28 -1.79
C LYS A 98 -14.00 21.40 -0.55
N ARG A 99 -13.12 20.38 -0.57
CA ARG A 99 -12.92 19.49 0.58
C ARG A 99 -12.02 20.11 1.65
N ILE A 100 -11.28 21.18 1.34
CA ILE A 100 -10.37 21.84 2.27
C ILE A 100 -11.11 22.33 3.53
N GLU A 101 -12.33 22.84 3.37
CA GLU A 101 -13.13 23.33 4.50
C GLU A 101 -13.49 22.20 5.49
N ALA A 102 -13.79 21.00 4.99
CA ALA A 102 -14.23 19.87 5.81
C ALA A 102 -13.07 18.98 6.30
N GLU A 103 -12.05 18.78 5.49
CA GLU A 103 -10.96 17.82 5.72
C GLU A 103 -9.64 18.49 6.14
N GLY A 104 -9.49 19.78 5.85
CA GLY A 104 -8.25 20.54 6.03
C GLY A 104 -7.28 20.40 4.85
N LEU A 105 -6.52 21.47 4.60
CA LEU A 105 -5.64 21.60 3.43
C LEU A 105 -4.71 20.40 3.21
N HIS A 106 -3.92 20.05 4.23
CA HIS A 106 -2.90 18.99 4.10
C HIS A 106 -3.51 17.62 3.78
N ARG A 107 -4.68 17.30 4.37
CA ARG A 107 -5.38 16.04 4.09
C ARG A 107 -5.92 16.02 2.67
N THR A 108 -6.59 17.08 2.26
CA THR A 108 -7.12 17.20 0.90
C THR A 108 -6.02 17.10 -0.16
N VAL A 109 -4.87 17.74 0.05
CA VAL A 109 -3.69 17.62 -0.83
C VAL A 109 -3.15 16.19 -0.86
N CYS A 110 -2.98 15.55 0.30
CA CYS A 110 -2.56 14.15 0.39
C CYS A 110 -3.48 13.22 -0.41
N ASP A 111 -4.78 13.35 -0.24
CA ASP A 111 -5.76 12.47 -0.88
C ASP A 111 -5.85 12.74 -2.39
N TYR A 112 -5.68 13.99 -2.80
CA TYR A 112 -5.59 14.36 -4.23
C TYR A 112 -4.35 13.73 -4.88
N ILE A 113 -3.18 13.83 -4.24
CA ILE A 113 -1.93 13.23 -4.72
C ILE A 113 -2.01 11.69 -4.72
N ALA A 114 -2.60 11.09 -3.69
CA ALA A 114 -2.78 9.64 -3.62
C ALA A 114 -3.71 9.10 -4.72
N GLY A 115 -4.59 9.93 -5.27
CA GLY A 115 -5.45 9.60 -6.41
C GLY A 115 -4.77 9.76 -7.79
N MET A 116 -3.55 10.29 -7.85
CA MET A 116 -2.83 10.46 -9.10
C MET A 116 -2.31 9.14 -9.65
N THR A 117 -2.27 9.04 -10.99
CA THR A 117 -1.45 8.03 -11.65
C THR A 117 0.00 8.51 -11.74
N ASP A 118 0.96 7.59 -11.84
CA ASP A 118 2.38 7.94 -12.02
C ASP A 118 2.61 8.92 -13.18
N ARG A 119 1.93 8.68 -14.32
CA ARG A 119 2.03 9.55 -15.49
C ARG A 119 1.52 10.97 -15.18
N TYR A 120 0.40 11.08 -14.49
CA TYR A 120 -0.16 12.38 -14.11
C TYR A 120 0.73 13.12 -13.11
N LEU A 121 1.30 12.41 -12.13
CA LEU A 121 2.27 13.00 -11.19
C LEU A 121 3.49 13.56 -11.92
N ILE A 122 4.04 12.83 -12.88
CA ILE A 122 5.19 13.27 -13.69
C ILE A 122 4.83 14.51 -14.51
N GLU A 123 3.65 14.54 -15.13
CA GLU A 123 3.14 15.69 -15.88
C GLU A 123 2.95 16.92 -14.97
N GLU A 124 2.36 16.74 -13.79
CA GLU A 124 2.18 17.80 -12.79
C GLU A 124 3.50 18.35 -12.28
N TYR A 125 4.43 17.46 -11.94
CA TYR A 125 5.76 17.86 -11.50
C TYR A 125 6.48 18.69 -12.57
N ALA A 126 6.40 18.28 -13.84
CA ALA A 126 6.98 19.02 -14.96
C ALA A 126 6.33 20.41 -15.14
N ARG A 127 5.00 20.51 -14.98
CA ARG A 127 4.29 21.81 -15.03
C ARG A 127 4.72 22.74 -13.90
N ILE A 128 4.87 22.21 -12.68
CA ILE A 128 5.30 22.98 -11.50
C ILE A 128 6.76 23.41 -11.61
N ALA A 129 7.64 22.56 -12.13
CA ALA A 129 9.07 22.84 -12.26
C ALA A 129 9.41 23.78 -13.42
N ALA A 130 8.51 23.95 -14.39
CA ALA A 130 8.67 24.88 -15.51
C ALA A 130 8.21 26.32 -15.20
N LEU A 131 7.67 26.56 -13.99
CA LEU A 131 7.26 27.86 -13.46
C LEU A 131 8.36 28.44 -12.56
#